data_AF-A0AAU5XMQ6-F1
#
_entry.id   AF-A0AAU5XMQ6-F1
#
_cell.length_a   1.000
_cell.length_b   1.000
_cell.length_c   1.000
_cell.angle_alpha   90.00
_cell.angle_beta   90.00
_cell.angle_gamma   90.00
#
_symmetry.space_group_name_H-M   'P 1'
#
loop_
_entity.id
_entity.type
_entity.pdbx_description
1 polymer ?
#
loop_
_entity_poly.entity_id
_entity_poly.type
_entity_poly.pdbx_seq_one_letter_code
_entity_poly.pdbx_strand_id
1 'polypeptide(L)'
;MSHFHHCYSETASHAHQWRVCAAAFLICDYVSDDSLSDFQASLVGLGQDAFEQVVADPDVIADHPIVRLIAAGKIDRFTLSSEAIQFAASRAYERRTDDVDEFWEALDVPPATSGEVEPWSGRFGGPEDTALIPLRLPRLHALFARAENRRP
;
A
#
# COMPACT_ATOMS: atom_id res chain seq x y z
N MET A 1 33.57 -14.09 -6.70
CA MET A 1 32.83 -12.87 -7.17
C MET A 1 31.36 -13.19 -7.06
N SER A 2 30.52 -12.60 -6.22
CA SER A 2 30.66 -11.51 -5.25
C SER A 2 29.46 -11.59 -4.31
N HIS A 3 29.75 -11.53 -3.01
CA HIS A 3 28.89 -11.68 -1.84
C HIS A 3 27.88 -10.51 -1.64
N PHE A 4 27.34 -9.95 -2.73
CA PHE A 4 26.62 -8.67 -2.72
C PHE A 4 25.16 -8.77 -3.20
N HIS A 5 24.71 -9.93 -3.68
CA HIS A 5 23.39 -10.07 -4.33
C HIS A 5 22.27 -10.65 -3.45
N HIS A 6 22.57 -11.17 -2.25
CA HIS A 6 21.55 -11.75 -1.35
C HIS A 6 20.98 -10.73 -0.35
N CYS A 7 21.82 -9.82 0.17
CA CYS A 7 21.38 -8.81 1.14
C CYS A 7 20.49 -7.72 0.50
N TYR A 8 20.66 -7.47 -0.81
CA TYR A 8 19.85 -6.50 -1.54
C TYR A 8 18.40 -6.95 -1.69
N SER A 9 18.14 -8.22 -2.02
CA SER A 9 16.77 -8.72 -2.20
C SER A 9 15.99 -8.78 -0.88
N GLU A 10 16.62 -9.23 0.21
CA GLU A 10 15.98 -9.31 1.53
C GLU A 10 15.62 -7.91 2.07
N THR A 11 16.60 -6.99 2.04
CA THR A 11 16.37 -5.60 2.46
C THR A 11 15.35 -4.91 1.56
N ALA A 12 15.34 -5.22 0.26
CA ALA A 12 14.37 -4.65 -0.68
C ALA A 12 12.95 -5.14 -0.41
N SER A 13 12.73 -6.44 -0.16
CA SER A 13 11.39 -6.96 0.17
C SER A 13 10.87 -6.41 1.50
N HIS A 14 11.72 -6.34 2.52
CA HIS A 14 11.31 -5.78 3.80
C HIS A 14 11.06 -4.27 3.71
N ALA A 15 11.95 -3.53 3.05
CA ALA A 15 11.73 -2.10 2.79
C ALA A 15 10.50 -1.86 1.92
N HIS A 16 10.20 -2.77 1.00
CA HIS A 16 9.02 -2.70 0.14
C HIS A 16 7.75 -2.88 0.97
N GLN A 17 7.63 -3.95 1.76
CA GLN A 17 6.47 -4.19 2.63
C GLN A 17 6.27 -3.06 3.63
N TRP A 18 7.35 -2.59 4.26
CA TRP A 18 7.31 -1.43 5.15
C TRP A 18 6.76 -0.18 4.44
N ARG A 19 7.16 0.09 3.20
CA ARG A 19 6.71 1.26 2.43
C ARG A 19 5.23 1.15 2.03
N VAL A 20 4.72 -0.06 1.77
CA VAL A 20 3.29 -0.29 1.53
C VAL A 20 2.49 -0.03 2.81
N CYS A 21 2.92 -0.57 3.96
CA CYS A 21 2.28 -0.30 5.24
C CYS A 21 2.29 1.19 5.59
N ALA A 22 3.41 1.87 5.36
CA ALA A 22 3.54 3.31 5.58
C ALA A 22 2.59 4.13 4.69
N ALA A 23 2.40 3.72 3.43
CA ALA A 23 1.47 4.37 2.52
C ALA A 23 0.00 4.16 2.96
N ALA A 24 -0.36 2.92 3.30
CA ALA A 24 -1.67 2.60 3.84
C ALA A 24 -1.96 3.39 5.13
N PHE A 25 -0.97 3.49 6.03
CA PHE A 25 -1.10 4.25 7.28
C PHE A 25 -1.34 5.75 7.04
N LEU A 26 -0.59 6.39 6.14
CA LEU A 26 -0.80 7.81 5.82
C LEU A 26 -2.18 8.09 5.22
N ILE A 27 -2.69 7.18 4.40
CA ILE A 27 -3.97 7.34 3.70
C ILE A 27 -5.14 7.03 4.65
N CYS A 28 -5.10 5.86 5.29
CA CYS A 28 -6.19 5.27 6.06
C CYS A 28 -6.15 5.60 7.56
N ASP A 29 -5.09 6.25 8.06
CA ASP A 29 -4.84 6.54 9.50
C ASP A 29 -4.61 5.32 10.39
N TYR A 30 -4.65 4.12 9.83
CA TYR A 30 -4.62 2.87 10.56
C TYR A 30 -4.20 1.73 9.62
N VAL A 31 -3.39 0.80 10.15
CA VAL A 31 -3.03 -0.44 9.46
C VAL A 31 -2.97 -1.60 10.46
N SER A 32 -3.86 -2.56 10.27
CA SER A 32 -3.80 -3.97 10.69
C SER A 32 -3.61 -4.89 9.47
N ASP A 33 -3.48 -6.19 9.72
CA ASP A 33 -3.54 -7.24 8.68
C ASP A 33 -4.72 -7.05 7.72
N ASP A 34 -5.95 -7.07 8.27
CA ASP A 34 -7.17 -6.98 7.48
C ASP A 34 -7.22 -5.69 6.65
N SER A 35 -6.90 -4.55 7.27
CA SER A 35 -6.94 -3.26 6.56
C SER A 35 -5.84 -3.11 5.50
N LEU A 36 -4.74 -3.87 5.62
CA LEU A 36 -3.66 -3.86 4.64
C LEU A 36 -4.09 -4.64 3.40
N SER A 37 -4.66 -5.84 3.58
CA SER A 37 -5.25 -6.62 2.49
C SER A 37 -6.38 -5.83 1.81
N ASP A 38 -7.19 -5.13 2.60
CA ASP A 38 -8.26 -4.27 2.09
C ASP A 38 -7.75 -3.13 1.20
N PHE A 39 -6.66 -2.50 1.62
CA PHE A 39 -5.99 -1.44 0.89
C PHE A 39 -5.39 -1.96 -0.41
N GLN A 40 -4.67 -3.09 -0.38
CA GLN A 40 -4.08 -3.71 -1.56
C GLN A 40 -5.15 -4.12 -2.58
N ALA A 41 -6.25 -4.71 -2.15
CA ALA A 41 -7.39 -5.01 -3.01
C ALA A 41 -7.99 -3.76 -3.63
N SER A 42 -8.09 -2.67 -2.86
CA SER A 42 -8.58 -1.39 -3.37
C SER A 42 -7.66 -0.79 -4.42
N LEU A 43 -6.33 -0.96 -4.31
CA LEU A 43 -5.37 -0.54 -5.35
C LEU A 43 -5.61 -1.24 -6.68
N VAL A 44 -5.92 -2.54 -6.66
CA VAL A 44 -6.30 -3.27 -7.88
C VAL A 44 -7.59 -2.71 -8.47
N GLY A 45 -8.54 -2.29 -7.63
CA GLY A 45 -9.77 -1.61 -8.04
C GLY A 45 -9.55 -0.24 -8.69
N LEU A 46 -8.42 0.43 -8.43
CA LEU A 46 -8.00 1.65 -9.14
C LEU A 46 -7.44 1.36 -10.53
N GLY A 47 -7.16 0.10 -10.84
CA GLY A 47 -6.59 -0.39 -12.10
C GLY A 47 -5.23 -1.06 -11.92
N GLN A 48 -4.89 -1.94 -12.87
CA GLN A 48 -3.63 -2.69 -12.88
C GLN A 48 -2.39 -1.78 -12.79
N ASP A 49 -2.36 -0.70 -13.57
CA ASP A 49 -1.24 0.26 -13.58
C ASP A 49 -1.04 0.91 -12.20
N ALA A 50 -2.12 1.20 -11.47
CA ALA A 50 -2.03 1.79 -10.14
C ALA A 50 -1.47 0.78 -9.14
N PHE A 51 -1.93 -0.47 -9.19
CA PHE A 51 -1.37 -1.54 -8.36
C PHE A 51 0.13 -1.76 -8.65
N GLU A 52 0.51 -1.95 -9.91
CA GLU A 52 1.91 -2.21 -10.29
C GLU A 52 2.84 -1.05 -9.92
N GLN A 53 2.39 0.20 -10.09
CA GLN A 53 3.17 1.38 -9.72
C GLN A 53 3.35 1.50 -8.21
N VAL A 54 2.31 1.23 -7.42
CA VAL A 54 2.39 1.29 -5.95
C VAL A 54 3.24 0.15 -5.40
N VAL A 55 3.14 -1.04 -6.01
CA VAL A 55 4.03 -2.17 -5.67
C VAL A 55 5.48 -1.83 -6.05
N ALA A 56 5.75 -1.13 -7.15
CA ALA A 56 7.11 -0.76 -7.51
C ALA A 56 7.68 0.38 -6.63
N ASP A 57 6.89 1.41 -6.35
CA ASP A 57 7.28 2.57 -5.54
C ASP A 57 6.06 3.21 -4.85
N PRO A 58 5.78 2.87 -3.57
CA PRO A 58 4.58 3.34 -2.89
C PRO A 58 4.44 4.88 -2.80
N ASP A 59 5.53 5.63 -2.93
CA ASP A 59 5.50 7.10 -2.86
C ASP A 59 4.82 7.75 -4.08
N VAL A 60 4.74 7.04 -5.22
CA VAL A 60 4.10 7.55 -6.46
C VAL A 60 2.59 7.72 -6.30
N ILE A 61 1.98 7.00 -5.36
CA ILE A 61 0.53 7.08 -5.11
C ILE A 61 0.10 8.48 -4.67
N ALA A 62 1.03 9.32 -4.19
CA ALA A 62 0.79 10.71 -3.85
C ALA A 62 0.21 11.54 -5.03
N ASP A 63 0.49 11.12 -6.27
CA ASP A 63 -0.04 11.78 -7.47
C ASP A 63 -1.43 11.27 -7.87
N HIS A 64 -1.86 10.12 -7.32
CA HIS A 64 -3.11 9.49 -7.73
C HIS A 64 -4.32 10.38 -7.39
N PRO A 65 -5.26 10.61 -8.33
CA PRO A 65 -6.39 11.53 -8.11
C PRO A 65 -7.20 11.23 -6.86
N ILE A 66 -7.47 9.95 -6.57
CA ILE A 66 -8.23 9.55 -5.37
C ILE A 66 -7.47 9.87 -4.08
N VAL A 67 -6.15 9.63 -4.02
CA VAL A 67 -5.33 9.96 -2.84
C VAL A 67 -5.29 11.46 -2.60
N ARG A 68 -5.23 12.27 -3.67
CA ARG A 68 -5.28 13.74 -3.56
C ARG A 68 -6.64 14.24 -3.09
N LEU A 69 -7.74 13.57 -3.47
CA LEU A 69 -9.09 13.89 -2.98
C LEU A 69 -9.24 13.53 -1.49
N ILE A 70 -8.70 12.39 -1.05
CA ILE A 70 -8.65 11.98 0.36
C ILE A 70 -7.84 13.00 1.17
N ALA A 71 -6.63 13.32 0.73
CA ALA A 71 -5.78 14.32 1.39
C ALA A 71 -6.46 15.70 1.45
N ALA A 72 -7.23 16.07 0.43
CA ALA A 72 -7.99 17.32 0.45
C ALA A 72 -9.25 17.28 1.35
N GLY A 73 -9.57 16.15 1.99
CA GLY A 73 -10.78 15.95 2.77
C GLY A 73 -12.07 16.00 1.94
N LYS A 74 -11.97 15.80 0.62
CA LYS A 74 -13.12 15.87 -0.31
C LYS A 74 -13.88 14.55 -0.40
N ILE A 75 -13.20 13.45 -0.12
CA ILE A 75 -13.77 12.11 -0.01
C ILE A 75 -13.21 11.45 1.25
N ASP A 76 -13.92 10.46 1.74
CA ASP A 76 -13.59 9.78 2.98
C ASP A 76 -12.34 8.90 2.84
N ARG A 77 -11.51 8.81 3.89
CA ARG A 77 -10.28 8.02 3.88
C ARG A 77 -10.52 6.51 3.71
N PHE A 78 -11.68 6.02 4.16
CA PHE A 78 -12.12 4.62 4.00
C PHE A 78 -12.59 4.32 2.58
N THR A 79 -12.58 5.29 1.66
CA THR A 79 -12.86 5.03 0.23
C THR A 79 -11.91 3.95 -0.30
N LEU A 80 -10.61 4.02 0.04
CA LEU A 80 -9.58 3.05 -0.35
C LEU A 80 -9.51 1.80 0.54
N SER A 81 -10.53 1.56 1.34
CA SER A 81 -10.75 0.32 2.09
C SER A 81 -12.23 -0.08 2.02
N SER A 82 -12.95 0.38 0.99
CA SER A 82 -14.38 0.14 0.87
C SER A 82 -14.66 -1.15 0.11
N GLU A 83 -15.57 -1.96 0.65
CA GLU A 83 -16.02 -3.21 0.01
C GLU A 83 -16.46 -2.98 -1.44
N ALA A 84 -17.02 -1.81 -1.76
CA ALA A 84 -17.44 -1.49 -3.13
C ALA A 84 -16.27 -1.45 -4.14
N ILE A 85 -15.12 -0.87 -3.76
CA ILE A 85 -13.94 -0.83 -4.63
C ILE A 85 -13.31 -2.22 -4.71
N GLN A 86 -13.26 -2.95 -3.60
CA GLN A 86 -12.74 -4.31 -3.56
C GLN A 86 -13.57 -5.27 -4.41
N PHE A 87 -14.90 -5.15 -4.37
CA PHE A 87 -15.80 -5.94 -5.20
C PHE A 87 -15.66 -5.57 -6.68
N ALA A 88 -15.44 -4.28 -7.00
CA ALA A 88 -15.14 -3.87 -8.36
C ALA A 88 -13.80 -4.46 -8.85
N ALA A 89 -12.79 -4.52 -7.97
CA ALA A 89 -11.48 -5.12 -8.23
C ALA A 89 -11.59 -6.63 -8.48
N SER A 90 -12.23 -7.35 -7.55
CA SER A 90 -12.39 -8.81 -7.64
C SER A 90 -13.21 -9.21 -8.86
N ARG A 91 -14.27 -8.46 -9.19
CA ARG A 91 -15.05 -8.67 -10.44
C ARG A 91 -14.27 -8.33 -11.70
N ALA A 92 -13.33 -7.39 -11.66
CA ALA A 92 -12.46 -7.11 -12.81
C ALA A 92 -11.45 -8.24 -13.01
N TYR A 93 -10.91 -8.80 -11.93
CA TYR A 93 -10.00 -9.95 -11.94
C TYR A 93 -10.69 -11.24 -12.39
N GLU A 94 -11.88 -11.55 -11.84
CA GLU A 94 -12.71 -12.72 -12.21
C GLU A 94 -12.97 -12.76 -13.72
N ARG A 95 -13.25 -11.62 -14.37
CA ARG A 95 -13.46 -11.58 -15.83
C ARG A 95 -12.25 -11.99 -16.65
N ARG A 96 -11.07 -12.05 -16.05
CA ARG A 96 -9.80 -12.42 -16.68
C ARG A 96 -9.36 -13.85 -16.33
N THR A 97 -9.73 -14.34 -15.16
CA THR A 97 -9.29 -15.65 -14.63
C THR A 97 -10.42 -16.68 -14.51
N ASP A 98 -11.69 -16.27 -14.66
CA ASP A 98 -12.91 -17.04 -14.39
C ASP A 98 -13.04 -17.54 -12.93
N ASP A 99 -12.23 -17.00 -12.01
CA ASP A 99 -12.27 -17.34 -10.58
C ASP A 99 -12.04 -16.08 -9.72
N VAL A 100 -12.93 -15.86 -8.75
CA VAL A 100 -12.89 -14.73 -7.82
C VAL A 100 -12.08 -15.03 -6.56
N ASP A 101 -11.92 -16.29 -6.18
CA ASP A 101 -11.12 -16.69 -5.02
C ASP A 101 -9.63 -16.55 -5.33
N GLU A 102 -9.24 -16.78 -6.59
CA GLU A 102 -7.87 -16.50 -7.09
C GLU A 102 -7.44 -15.03 -6.89
N PHE A 103 -8.39 -14.08 -6.83
CA PHE A 103 -8.05 -12.68 -6.60
C PHE A 103 -7.47 -12.46 -5.19
N TRP A 104 -8.10 -13.02 -4.18
CA TRP A 104 -7.65 -12.87 -2.79
C TRP A 104 -6.39 -13.70 -2.53
N GLU A 105 -6.31 -14.90 -3.10
CA GLU A 105 -5.08 -15.70 -3.04
C GLU A 105 -3.90 -14.98 -3.71
N ALA A 106 -4.11 -14.33 -4.86
CA ALA A 106 -3.06 -13.58 -5.56
C ALA A 106 -2.56 -12.35 -4.77
N LEU A 107 -3.40 -11.76 -3.92
CA LEU A 107 -3.02 -10.67 -3.02
C LEU A 107 -2.28 -11.18 -1.77
N ASP A 108 -2.67 -12.34 -1.27
CA ASP A 108 -2.01 -13.01 -0.14
C ASP A 108 -0.67 -13.65 -0.53
N VAL A 109 -0.41 -13.86 -1.83
CA VAL A 109 0.90 -14.30 -2.31
C VAL A 109 1.89 -13.14 -2.18
N PRO A 110 2.85 -13.20 -1.24
CA PRO A 110 3.92 -12.20 -1.21
C PRO A 110 4.66 -12.23 -2.55
N PRO A 111 5.07 -11.08 -3.10
CA PRO A 111 5.81 -11.03 -4.35
C PRO A 111 7.00 -11.98 -4.24
N ALA A 112 7.13 -12.89 -5.22
CA ALA A 112 8.10 -13.98 -5.20
C ALA A 112 9.52 -13.48 -4.87
N THR A 113 9.88 -13.53 -3.60
CA THR A 113 11.17 -13.12 -3.09
C THR A 113 11.62 -14.12 -2.03
N SER A 114 12.75 -14.74 -2.31
CA SER A 114 13.41 -15.68 -1.41
C SER A 114 14.14 -14.88 -0.33
N GLY A 115 13.53 -14.73 0.84
CA GLY A 115 14.15 -14.08 1.99
C GLY A 115 13.30 -14.21 3.26
N GLU A 116 13.94 -14.21 4.43
CA GLU A 116 13.25 -14.10 5.72
C GLU A 116 12.64 -12.70 5.85
N VAL A 117 11.33 -12.61 5.67
CA VAL A 117 10.54 -11.41 5.95
C VAL A 117 10.49 -11.24 7.46
N GLU A 118 10.89 -10.07 7.98
CA GLU A 118 10.67 -9.77 9.40
C GLU A 118 9.18 -9.95 9.68
N PRO A 119 8.78 -10.78 10.67
CA PRO A 119 7.38 -11.11 10.87
C PRO A 119 6.60 -9.83 11.07
N TRP A 120 5.70 -9.54 10.14
CA TRP A 120 4.80 -8.41 10.25
C TRP A 120 4.08 -8.48 11.61
N SER A 121 4.16 -7.39 12.37
CA SER A 121 3.74 -7.39 13.78
C SER A 121 2.20 -7.39 13.96
N GLY A 122 1.45 -7.41 12.86
CA GLY A 122 -0.01 -7.21 12.81
C GLY A 122 -0.43 -5.75 12.93
N ARG A 123 0.53 -4.81 13.07
CA ARG A 123 0.27 -3.38 13.35
C ARG A 123 1.44 -2.51 12.88
N PHE A 124 1.14 -1.27 12.50
CA PHE A 124 2.09 -0.24 12.08
C PHE A 124 1.71 1.13 12.64
N GLY A 125 2.68 2.02 12.72
CA GLY A 125 2.47 3.41 13.15
C GLY A 125 3.10 3.72 14.50
N GLY A 126 4.04 2.89 14.95
CA GLY A 126 4.86 3.20 16.12
C GLY A 126 5.77 4.43 15.90
N PRO A 127 6.42 4.95 16.95
CA PRO A 127 7.38 6.05 16.82
C PRO A 127 8.52 5.75 15.85
N GLU A 128 8.98 4.51 15.81
CA GLU A 128 10.05 4.04 14.90
C GLU A 128 9.61 4.04 13.43
N ASP A 129 8.37 3.62 13.16
CA ASP A 129 7.77 3.68 11.82
C ASP A 129 7.60 5.13 11.38
N THR A 130 6.91 5.93 12.19
CA THR A 130 6.54 7.30 11.84
C THR A 130 7.77 8.20 11.62
N ALA A 131 8.88 7.95 12.33
CA ALA A 131 10.14 8.65 12.13
C ALA A 131 10.78 8.40 10.74
N LEU A 132 10.53 7.25 10.12
CA LEU A 132 11.10 6.89 8.82
C LEU A 132 10.24 7.33 7.64
N ILE A 133 8.96 7.65 7.86
CA ILE A 133 8.01 8.04 6.81
C ILE A 133 8.51 9.24 5.97
N PRO A 134 8.96 10.37 6.55
CA PRO A 134 9.41 11.51 5.75
C PRO A 134 10.63 11.21 4.87
N LEU A 135 11.43 10.21 5.24
CA LEU A 135 12.64 9.80 4.53
C LEU A 135 12.33 8.82 3.40
N ARG A 136 11.39 7.89 3.61
CA ARG A 136 11.10 6.78 2.70
C ARG A 136 9.88 7.02 1.79
N LEU A 137 8.98 7.91 2.17
CA LEU A 137 7.80 8.34 1.40
C LEU A 137 7.65 9.87 1.42
N PRO A 138 8.66 10.61 0.92
CA PRO A 138 8.70 12.07 1.06
C PRO A 138 7.52 12.78 0.38
N ARG A 139 7.04 12.29 -0.76
CA ARG A 139 5.95 12.94 -1.51
C ARG A 139 4.61 12.71 -0.82
N LEU A 140 4.34 11.48 -0.43
CA LEU A 140 3.10 11.10 0.25
C LEU A 140 3.03 11.77 1.63
N HIS A 141 4.14 11.77 2.37
CA HIS A 141 4.25 12.49 3.64
C HIS A 141 3.95 13.99 3.46
N ALA A 142 4.59 14.66 2.50
CA ALA A 142 4.38 16.09 2.26
C ALA A 142 2.92 16.41 1.87
N LEU A 143 2.25 15.51 1.13
CA LEU A 143 0.85 15.66 0.76
C LEU A 143 -0.06 15.69 2.00
N PHE A 144 0.08 14.71 2.89
CA PHE A 144 -0.76 14.58 4.08
C PHE A 144 -0.39 15.60 5.18
N ALA A 145 0.89 15.91 5.37
CA ALA A 145 1.31 17.00 6.26
C ALA A 145 0.72 18.36 5.83
N ARG A 146 0.65 18.64 4.52
CA ARG A 146 0.02 19.85 4.00
C ARG A 146 -1.50 19.85 4.23
N ALA A 147 -2.13 18.69 4.17
CA ALA A 147 -3.56 18.55 4.42
C ALA A 147 -3.93 18.83 5.88
N GLU A 148 -3.16 18.30 6.83
CA GLU A 148 -3.35 18.54 8.26
C GLU A 148 -3.24 20.02 8.62
N ASN A 149 -2.25 20.71 8.06
CA ASN A 149 -2.06 22.16 8.23
C ASN A 149 -3.19 23.04 7.64
N ARG A 150 -4.15 22.45 6.92
CA ARG A 150 -5.29 23.14 6.29
C ARG A 150 -6.63 22.85 6.95
N ARG A 151 -6.69 21.96 7.96
CA ARG A 151 -7.91 21.74 8.73
C ARG A 151 -8.15 22.98 9.61
N PRO A 152 -9.35 23.60 9.57
CA PRO A 152 -9.68 24.81 10.32
C PRO A 152 -9.74 24.57 11.84
#